data_AF-A0A4Q5W9H5-F1
#
_entry.id   AF-A0A4Q5W9H5-F1
#
_cell.length_a   1.000
_cell.length_b   1.000
_cell.length_c   1.000
_cell.angle_alpha   90.00
_cell.angle_beta   90.00
_cell.angle_gamma   90.00
#
_symmetry.space_group_name_H-M   'P 1'
#
loop_
_entity.id
_entity.type
_entity.pdbx_description
1 polymer ?
#
loop_
_entity_poly.entity_id
_entity_poly.type
_entity_poly.pdbx_seq_one_letter_code
_entity_poly.pdbx_strand_id
1 'polypeptide(L)'
;MNPIPLRFERREIRYFLYSQAFADGLRTTVAILVPALLGLYTDRLDIGMTLSLGALCVSLTDAPGPLTNKRNGMLFAVLALFTISALTSFARIHPITMAIELAAVAFFFSMFNAYGPRAAGVGNAAILIMVLTMDKVVPFSGALVHAALIAAGGLWYFTLSLVFSLISPYRPAQRVLGDCLREMARYLGTKARFYDPATDLD
;
A
#
# COMPACT_ATOMS: atom_id res chain seq x y z
N MET A 1 34.47 -20.92 -20.44
CA MET A 1 33.17 -20.58 -19.82
C MET A 1 33.07 -21.31 -18.50
N ASN A 2 33.38 -20.65 -17.38
CA ASN A 2 33.22 -21.24 -16.06
C ASN A 2 31.74 -21.15 -15.65
N PRO A 3 31.13 -22.24 -15.15
CA PRO A 3 29.75 -22.20 -14.70
C PRO A 3 29.61 -21.29 -13.48
N ILE A 4 28.65 -20.36 -13.55
CA ILE A 4 28.28 -19.45 -12.47
C ILE A 4 27.82 -20.31 -11.28
N PRO A 5 28.40 -20.18 -10.08
CA PRO A 5 28.05 -21.05 -8.96
C PRO A 5 26.65 -20.74 -8.43
N LEU A 6 25.69 -21.64 -8.70
CA LEU A 6 24.28 -21.66 -8.26
C LEU A 6 24.05 -21.70 -6.73
N ARG A 7 25.06 -21.38 -5.90
CA ARG A 7 24.98 -21.43 -4.43
C ARG A 7 24.36 -20.17 -3.80
N PHE A 8 24.18 -19.10 -4.57
CA PHE A 8 23.61 -17.83 -4.09
C PHE A 8 22.08 -17.88 -3.91
N GLU A 9 21.35 -18.63 -4.72
CA GLU A 9 19.87 -18.61 -4.76
C GLU A 9 19.20 -19.06 -3.44
N ARG A 10 19.68 -20.15 -2.82
CA ARG A 10 19.07 -20.65 -1.57
C ARG A 10 19.21 -19.71 -0.38
N ARG A 11 20.25 -18.86 -0.37
CA ARG A 11 20.47 -17.90 0.71
C ARG A 11 19.59 -16.68 0.53
N GLU A 12 19.44 -16.19 -0.71
CA GLU A 12 18.57 -15.06 -1.03
C GLU A 12 17.08 -15.38 -0.80
N ILE A 13 16.61 -16.56 -1.21
CA ILE A 13 15.21 -16.99 -0.96
C ILE A 13 14.93 -17.03 0.54
N ARG A 14 15.85 -17.61 1.32
CA ARG A 14 15.70 -17.69 2.77
C ARG A 14 15.73 -16.28 3.38
N TYR A 15 16.64 -15.43 2.93
CA TYR A 15 16.72 -14.04 3.39
C TYR A 15 15.47 -13.24 3.04
N PHE A 16 14.85 -13.50 1.89
CA PHE A 16 13.57 -12.91 1.48
C PHE A 16 12.40 -13.40 2.33
N LEU A 17 12.30 -14.71 2.60
CA LEU A 17 11.24 -15.26 3.46
C LEU A 17 11.33 -14.74 4.91
N TYR A 18 12.54 -14.50 5.40
CA TYR A 18 12.76 -13.84 6.70
C TYR A 18 12.78 -12.30 6.60
N SER A 19 12.56 -11.73 5.41
CA SER A 19 12.55 -10.28 5.24
C SER A 19 11.27 -9.67 5.77
N GLN A 20 11.39 -8.42 6.22
CA GLN A 20 10.25 -7.65 6.68
C GLN A 20 9.24 -7.40 5.55
N ALA A 21 9.71 -7.26 4.31
CA ALA A 21 8.82 -7.04 3.16
C ALA A 21 7.87 -8.23 2.93
N PHE A 22 8.36 -9.46 3.13
CA PHE A 22 7.51 -10.64 3.04
C PHE A 22 6.48 -10.69 4.17
N ALA A 23 6.89 -10.43 5.41
CA ALA A 23 5.97 -10.39 6.55
C ALA A 23 4.90 -9.29 6.42
N ASP A 24 5.29 -8.10 5.96
CA ASP A 24 4.36 -6.99 5.72
C ASP A 24 3.41 -7.34 4.56
N GLY A 25 3.91 -7.93 3.47
CA GLY A 25 3.07 -8.39 2.35
C GLY A 25 2.08 -9.48 2.75
N LEU A 26 2.52 -10.49 3.48
CA LEU A 26 1.65 -11.57 3.99
C LEU A 26 0.57 -11.04 4.92
N ARG A 27 0.93 -10.08 5.78
CA ARG A 27 -0.04 -9.41 6.65
C ARG A 27 -1.07 -8.64 5.84
N THR A 28 -0.64 -7.89 4.83
CA THR A 28 -1.53 -7.11 3.97
C THR A 28 -2.49 -8.01 3.20
N THR A 29 -2.00 -9.12 2.64
CA THR A 29 -2.86 -10.08 1.92
C THR A 29 -3.90 -10.72 2.85
N VAL A 30 -3.49 -11.14 4.06
CA VAL A 30 -4.44 -11.65 5.06
C VAL A 30 -5.47 -10.59 5.46
N ALA A 31 -5.04 -9.35 5.70
CA ALA A 31 -5.93 -8.26 6.07
C ALA A 31 -6.99 -7.94 5.00
N ILE A 32 -6.61 -8.03 3.72
CA ILE A 32 -7.53 -7.84 2.58
C ILE A 32 -8.44 -9.06 2.38
N LEU A 33 -7.95 -10.27 2.64
CA LEU A 33 -8.71 -11.51 2.41
C LEU A 33 -9.78 -11.75 3.47
N VAL A 34 -9.57 -11.32 4.72
CA VAL A 34 -10.50 -11.57 5.83
C VAL A 34 -11.93 -11.06 5.54
N PRO A 35 -12.17 -9.82 5.08
CA PRO A 35 -13.52 -9.37 4.74
C PRO A 35 -14.18 -10.19 3.63
N ALA A 36 -13.43 -10.63 2.62
CA ALA A 36 -13.95 -11.50 1.56
C ALA A 36 -14.38 -12.87 2.10
N LEU A 37 -13.55 -13.48 2.96
CA LEU A 37 -13.86 -14.78 3.58
C LEU A 37 -15.05 -14.70 4.54
N LEU A 38 -15.17 -13.61 5.31
CA LEU A 38 -16.34 -13.34 6.14
C LEU A 38 -17.61 -13.16 5.30
N GLY A 39 -17.49 -12.48 4.15
CA GLY A 39 -18.58 -12.37 3.18
C GLY A 39 -19.00 -13.72 2.60
N LEU A 40 -18.04 -14.61 2.32
CA LEU A 40 -18.32 -15.98 1.85
C LEU A 40 -19.06 -16.79 2.92
N TYR A 41 -18.63 -16.71 4.18
CA TYR A 41 -19.27 -17.44 5.29
C TYR A 41 -20.70 -16.95 5.57
N THR A 42 -20.97 -15.67 5.35
CA THR A 42 -22.29 -15.05 5.58
C THR A 42 -23.21 -15.07 4.36
N ASP A 43 -22.79 -15.75 3.29
CA ASP A 43 -23.49 -15.83 2.00
C ASP A 43 -23.76 -14.45 1.35
N ARG A 44 -22.91 -13.47 1.68
CA ARG A 44 -22.96 -12.08 1.20
C ARG A 44 -21.63 -11.67 0.58
N LEU A 45 -21.21 -12.42 -0.43
CA LEU A 45 -19.95 -12.22 -1.15
C LEU A 45 -19.80 -10.80 -1.72
N ASP A 46 -20.88 -10.19 -2.21
CA ASP A 46 -20.84 -8.84 -2.78
C ASP A 46 -20.36 -7.80 -1.78
N ILE A 47 -20.81 -7.92 -0.52
CA ILE A 47 -20.43 -7.02 0.58
C ILE A 47 -18.98 -7.29 0.97
N GLY A 48 -18.61 -8.57 1.14
CA GLY A 48 -17.23 -8.96 1.49
C GLY A 48 -16.20 -8.50 0.45
N MET A 49 -16.50 -8.64 -0.83
CA MET A 49 -15.65 -8.15 -1.93
C MET A 49 -15.53 -6.63 -1.93
N THR A 50 -16.63 -5.92 -1.66
CA THR A 50 -16.63 -4.45 -1.59
C THR A 50 -15.80 -3.92 -0.42
N LEU A 51 -15.88 -4.56 0.76
CA LEU A 51 -14.99 -4.23 1.88
C LEU A 51 -13.52 -4.54 1.53
N SER A 52 -13.26 -5.67 0.89
CA SER A 52 -11.90 -6.07 0.51
C SER A 52 -11.28 -5.09 -0.50
N LEU A 53 -12.09 -4.54 -1.39
CA LEU A 53 -11.68 -3.49 -2.34
C LEU A 53 -11.21 -2.23 -1.60
N GLY A 54 -11.99 -1.77 -0.62
CA GLY A 54 -11.60 -0.64 0.23
C GLY A 54 -10.33 -0.90 1.03
N ALA A 55 -10.20 -2.11 1.59
CA ALA A 55 -9.00 -2.55 2.31
C ALA A 55 -7.75 -2.56 1.40
N LEU A 56 -7.90 -3.07 0.18
CA LEU A 56 -6.85 -3.09 -0.84
C LEU A 56 -6.39 -1.67 -1.17
N CYS A 57 -7.32 -0.75 -1.43
CA CYS A 57 -6.94 0.62 -1.78
C CYS A 57 -6.22 1.34 -0.63
N VAL A 58 -6.68 1.20 0.62
CA VAL A 58 -5.98 1.82 1.77
C VAL A 58 -4.60 1.19 1.98
N SER A 59 -4.42 -0.10 1.70
CA SER A 59 -3.12 -0.76 1.84
C SER A 59 -2.01 -0.15 0.96
N LEU A 60 -2.36 0.43 -0.19
CA LEU A 60 -1.41 1.16 -1.06
C LEU A 60 -0.85 2.42 -0.42
N THR A 61 -1.54 2.96 0.59
CA THR A 61 -1.13 4.17 1.31
C THR A 61 -0.33 3.86 2.57
N ASP A 62 -0.18 2.57 2.90
CA ASP A 62 0.52 2.08 4.08
C ASP A 62 2.05 2.12 3.91
N ALA A 63 2.59 3.34 3.85
CA ALA A 63 4.02 3.56 3.75
C ALA A 63 4.70 3.50 5.14
N PRO A 64 5.95 2.98 5.22
CA PRO A 64 6.70 2.94 6.47
C PRO A 64 7.02 4.36 7.00
N GLY A 65 7.03 4.52 8.32
CA GLY A 65 7.46 5.75 8.99
C GLY A 65 6.75 6.02 10.33
N PRO A 66 6.82 7.26 10.82
CA PRO A 66 6.19 7.66 12.08
C PRO A 66 4.68 7.39 12.09
N LEU A 67 4.17 6.89 13.22
CA LEU A 67 2.78 6.48 13.36
C LEU A 67 1.79 7.63 13.06
N THR A 68 2.12 8.85 13.43
CA THR A 68 1.31 10.05 13.18
C THR A 68 1.07 10.29 11.69
N ASN A 69 2.15 10.28 10.90
CA ASN A 69 2.08 10.54 9.47
C ASN A 69 1.41 9.38 8.73
N LYS A 70 1.69 8.14 9.15
CA LYS A 70 1.02 6.94 8.63
C LYS A 70 -0.48 6.99 8.89
N ARG A 71 -0.90 7.32 10.12
CA ARG A 71 -2.31 7.47 10.52
C ARG A 71 -3.01 8.51 9.65
N ASN A 72 -2.43 9.70 9.54
CA ASN A 72 -3.04 10.79 8.78
C ASN A 72 -3.16 10.43 7.29
N GLY A 73 -2.13 9.84 6.68
CA GLY A 73 -2.16 9.40 5.27
C GLY A 73 -3.28 8.39 4.99
N MET A 74 -3.42 7.36 5.83
CA MET A 74 -4.47 6.36 5.67
C MET A 74 -5.88 6.94 5.91
N LEU A 75 -6.04 7.89 6.84
CA LEU A 75 -7.33 8.57 7.03
C LEU A 75 -7.72 9.44 5.83
N PHE A 76 -6.77 10.19 5.27
CA PHE A 76 -7.00 10.92 4.02
C PHE A 76 -7.34 9.98 2.86
N ALA A 77 -6.72 8.80 2.79
CA ALA A 77 -7.06 7.77 1.83
C ALA A 77 -8.52 7.31 2.00
N VAL A 78 -8.94 6.94 3.21
CA VAL A 78 -10.32 6.52 3.49
C VAL A 78 -11.33 7.61 3.07
N LEU A 79 -11.04 8.87 3.41
CA LEU A 79 -11.89 9.99 3.01
C LEU A 79 -11.95 10.14 1.49
N ALA A 80 -10.81 10.06 0.80
CA ALA A 80 -10.75 10.12 -0.66
C ALA A 80 -11.51 8.96 -1.32
N LEU A 81 -11.40 7.74 -0.77
CA LEU A 81 -12.14 6.57 -1.26
C LEU A 81 -13.65 6.77 -1.13
N PHE A 82 -14.12 7.29 0.01
CA PHE A 82 -15.53 7.59 0.22
C PHE A 82 -16.05 8.64 -0.76
N THR A 83 -15.34 9.78 -0.87
CA THR A 83 -15.78 10.89 -1.72
C THR A 83 -15.79 10.52 -3.19
N ILE A 84 -14.74 9.86 -3.67
CA ILE A 84 -14.63 9.44 -5.08
C ILE A 84 -15.64 8.34 -5.37
N SER A 85 -15.76 7.31 -4.52
CA SER A 85 -16.75 6.25 -4.75
C SER A 85 -18.18 6.78 -4.79
N ALA A 86 -18.51 7.76 -3.93
CA ALA A 86 -19.80 8.45 -3.98
C ALA A 86 -19.94 9.25 -5.28
N LEU A 87 -18.94 10.07 -5.64
CA LEU A 87 -18.95 10.88 -6.85
C LEU A 87 -19.11 10.03 -8.12
N THR A 88 -18.35 8.95 -8.23
CA THR A 88 -18.38 8.02 -9.36
C THR A 88 -19.71 7.30 -9.48
N SER A 89 -20.36 7.02 -8.35
CA SER A 89 -21.71 6.44 -8.35
C SER A 89 -22.75 7.43 -8.89
N PHE A 90 -22.59 8.73 -8.65
CA PHE A 90 -23.47 9.78 -9.18
C PHE A 90 -23.18 10.14 -10.64
N ALA A 91 -21.91 10.24 -11.02
CA ALA A 91 -21.49 10.63 -12.36
C ALA A 91 -21.87 9.60 -13.43
N ARG A 92 -22.07 8.33 -13.04
CA ARG A 92 -22.45 7.23 -13.94
C ARG A 92 -23.72 7.47 -14.76
N ILE A 93 -24.59 8.38 -14.32
CA ILE A 93 -25.86 8.68 -14.99
C ILE A 93 -25.65 9.09 -16.46
N HIS A 94 -24.55 9.80 -16.76
CA HIS A 94 -24.21 10.19 -18.13
C HIS A 94 -22.75 9.87 -18.48
N PRO A 95 -22.48 9.28 -19.66
CA PRO A 95 -21.12 8.91 -20.07
C PRO A 95 -20.18 10.12 -20.21
N ILE A 96 -20.72 11.29 -20.56
CA ILE A 96 -19.96 12.55 -20.63
C ILE A 96 -19.54 12.99 -19.23
N THR A 97 -20.44 12.91 -18.24
CA THR A 97 -20.14 13.27 -16.85
C THR A 97 -19.07 12.34 -16.26
N MET A 98 -19.14 11.03 -16.54
CA MET A 98 -18.07 10.08 -16.17
C MET A 98 -16.72 10.43 -16.79
N ALA A 99 -16.68 10.81 -18.07
CA ALA A 99 -15.43 11.19 -18.72
C ALA A 99 -14.81 12.44 -18.11
N ILE A 100 -15.64 13.44 -17.76
CA ILE A 100 -15.20 14.67 -17.08
C ILE A 100 -14.68 14.35 -15.67
N GLU A 101 -15.41 13.53 -14.90
CA GLU A 101 -14.97 13.11 -13.58
C GLU A 101 -13.64 12.36 -13.64
N LEU A 102 -13.53 11.37 -14.53
CA LEU A 102 -12.32 10.59 -14.75
C LEU A 102 -11.12 11.50 -15.03
N ALA A 103 -11.27 12.46 -15.95
CA ALA A 103 -10.21 13.42 -16.27
C ALA A 103 -9.86 14.31 -15.07
N ALA A 104 -10.85 14.83 -14.35
CA ALA A 104 -10.65 15.72 -13.21
C ALA A 104 -9.99 15.00 -12.02
N VAL A 105 -10.49 13.81 -11.65
CA VAL A 105 -9.95 12.98 -10.56
C VAL A 105 -8.55 12.51 -10.92
N ALA A 106 -8.34 11.98 -12.13
CA ALA A 106 -7.01 11.54 -12.56
C ALA A 106 -6.00 12.70 -12.55
N PHE A 107 -6.37 13.87 -13.07
CA PHE A 107 -5.49 15.04 -13.07
C PHE A 107 -5.15 15.48 -11.64
N PHE A 108 -6.16 15.70 -10.79
CA PHE A 108 -5.96 16.21 -9.43
C PHE A 108 -5.17 15.24 -8.55
N PHE A 109 -5.54 13.95 -8.53
CA PHE A 109 -4.84 12.96 -7.71
C PHE A 109 -3.49 12.54 -8.29
N SER A 110 -3.25 12.70 -9.60
CA SER A 110 -1.91 12.50 -10.17
C SER A 110 -0.91 13.54 -9.66
N MET A 111 -1.35 14.79 -9.43
CA MET A 111 -0.49 15.83 -8.84
C MET A 111 0.03 15.46 -7.44
N PHE A 112 -0.62 14.54 -6.72
CA PHE A 112 -0.15 14.08 -5.41
C PHE A 112 1.21 13.36 -5.49
N ASN A 113 1.60 12.84 -6.67
CA ASN A 113 2.93 12.28 -6.88
C ASN A 113 4.06 13.29 -6.62
N ALA A 114 3.82 14.59 -6.83
CA ALA A 114 4.82 15.64 -6.60
C ALA A 114 5.12 15.87 -5.11
N TYR A 115 4.20 15.52 -4.20
CA TYR A 115 4.34 15.73 -2.76
C TYR A 115 5.01 14.56 -2.02
N GLY A 116 5.51 13.58 -2.77
CA GLY A 116 6.28 12.45 -2.27
C GLY A 116 5.49 11.15 -2.11
N PRO A 117 6.15 10.05 -1.67
CA PRO A 117 5.61 8.70 -1.78
C PRO A 117 4.30 8.45 -1.03
N ARG A 118 4.07 9.18 0.08
CA ARG A 118 2.85 9.01 0.88
C ARG A 118 1.63 9.63 0.22
N ALA A 119 1.77 10.86 -0.29
CA ALA A 119 0.71 11.53 -1.03
C ALA A 119 0.43 10.79 -2.35
N ALA A 120 1.49 10.34 -3.04
CA ALA A 120 1.38 9.48 -4.22
C ALA A 120 0.52 8.23 -3.97
N GLY A 121 0.71 7.56 -2.83
CA GLY A 121 -0.09 6.40 -2.44
C GLY A 121 -1.58 6.73 -2.35
N VAL A 122 -1.94 7.85 -1.71
CA VAL A 122 -3.34 8.32 -1.63
C VAL A 122 -3.92 8.59 -3.02
N GLY A 123 -3.15 9.25 -3.89
CA GLY A 123 -3.57 9.51 -5.27
C GLY A 123 -3.80 8.24 -6.08
N ASN A 124 -2.89 7.28 -5.98
CA ASN A 124 -3.03 5.99 -6.65
C ASN A 124 -4.22 5.18 -6.13
N ALA A 125 -4.46 5.18 -4.82
CA ALA A 125 -5.62 4.52 -4.22
C ALA A 125 -6.94 5.14 -4.69
N ALA A 126 -7.01 6.47 -4.76
CA ALA A 126 -8.14 7.25 -5.24
C ALA A 126 -8.47 6.95 -6.71
N ILE A 127 -7.47 6.94 -7.59
CA ILE A 127 -7.67 6.63 -9.01
C ILE A 127 -8.05 5.16 -9.18
N LEU A 128 -7.39 4.26 -8.44
CA LEU A 128 -7.68 2.82 -8.53
C LEU A 128 -9.11 2.50 -8.11
N ILE A 129 -9.62 3.08 -7.01
CA ILE A 129 -11.00 2.80 -6.59
C ILE A 129 -12.00 3.30 -7.62
N MET A 130 -11.75 4.45 -8.24
CA MET A 130 -12.63 5.00 -9.28
C MET A 130 -12.73 4.02 -10.44
N VAL A 131 -11.59 3.54 -10.94
CA VAL A 131 -11.53 2.58 -12.05
C VAL A 131 -12.24 1.27 -11.67
N LEU A 132 -12.02 0.76 -10.46
CA LEU A 132 -12.63 -0.50 -10.01
C LEU A 132 -14.13 -0.38 -9.70
N THR A 133 -14.61 0.82 -9.38
CA THR A 133 -16.03 1.09 -9.11
C THR A 133 -16.79 1.51 -10.36
N MET A 134 -16.09 1.98 -11.41
CA MET A 134 -16.65 2.42 -12.69
C MET A 134 -17.32 1.31 -13.51
N ASP A 135 -17.15 0.03 -13.17
CA ASP A 135 -17.89 -1.07 -13.84
C ASP A 135 -19.15 -1.52 -13.07
N LYS A 136 -19.22 -1.31 -11.75
CA LYS A 136 -20.35 -1.79 -10.93
C LYS A 136 -21.65 -0.98 -11.13
N VAL A 137 -22.71 -1.65 -11.58
CA VAL A 137 -24.06 -1.08 -11.68
C VAL A 137 -24.68 -1.05 -10.28
N VAL A 138 -24.59 0.10 -9.60
CA VAL A 138 -25.21 0.31 -8.28
C VAL A 138 -26.45 1.18 -8.45
N PRO A 139 -27.63 0.79 -7.92
CA PRO A 139 -28.80 1.66 -7.93
C PRO A 139 -28.54 2.94 -7.12
N PHE A 140 -29.16 4.06 -7.52
CA PHE A 140 -28.94 5.38 -6.93
C PHE A 140 -29.14 5.42 -5.40
N SER A 141 -30.11 4.66 -4.88
CA SER A 141 -30.36 4.52 -3.44
C SER A 141 -29.25 3.77 -2.69
N GLY A 142 -28.48 2.93 -3.40
CA GLY A 142 -27.37 2.15 -2.86
C GLY A 142 -26.00 2.81 -3.02
N ALA A 143 -25.89 3.92 -3.76
CA ALA A 143 -24.61 4.58 -4.05
C ALA A 143 -23.85 4.98 -2.76
N LEU A 144 -24.55 5.65 -1.83
CA LEU A 144 -23.95 6.08 -0.57
C LEU A 144 -23.59 4.89 0.33
N VAL A 145 -24.41 3.83 0.30
CA VAL A 145 -24.14 2.59 1.05
C VAL A 145 -22.91 1.88 0.48
N HIS A 146 -22.75 1.85 -0.84
CA HIS A 146 -21.57 1.27 -1.49
C HIS A 146 -20.29 2.03 -1.15
N ALA A 147 -20.32 3.36 -1.23
CA ALA A 147 -19.20 4.21 -0.81
C ALA A 147 -18.87 4.03 0.68
N ALA A 148 -19.89 3.93 1.55
CA ALA A 148 -19.71 3.67 2.96
C ALA A 148 -19.11 2.28 3.24
N LEU A 149 -19.49 1.25 2.48
CA LEU A 149 -18.90 -0.09 2.58
C LEU A 149 -17.42 -0.10 2.16
N ILE A 150 -17.07 0.62 1.09
CA ILE A 150 -15.66 0.80 0.68
C ILE A 150 -14.88 1.52 1.79
N ALA A 151 -15.44 2.60 2.34
CA ALA A 151 -14.83 3.32 3.45
C ALA A 151 -14.68 2.45 4.70
N ALA A 152 -15.67 1.60 5.01
CA ALA A 152 -15.63 0.65 6.12
C ALA A 152 -14.53 -0.41 5.92
N GLY A 153 -14.35 -0.91 4.69
CA GLY A 153 -13.22 -1.78 4.33
C GLY A 153 -11.86 -1.10 4.50
N GLY A 154 -11.77 0.17 4.11
CA GLY A 154 -10.58 0.99 4.34
C GLY A 154 -10.29 1.22 5.83
N LEU A 155 -11.33 1.51 6.63
CA LEU A 155 -11.24 1.65 8.09
C LEU A 155 -10.83 0.34 8.77
N TRP A 156 -11.31 -0.81 8.27
CA TRP A 156 -10.90 -2.13 8.72
C TRP A 156 -9.38 -2.34 8.52
N TYR A 157 -8.88 -2.04 7.33
CA TYR A 157 -7.43 -2.13 7.10
C TYR A 157 -6.67 -1.12 7.98
N PHE A 158 -7.18 0.11 8.14
CA PHE A 158 -6.59 1.12 9.01
C PHE A 158 -6.46 0.66 10.46
N THR A 159 -7.51 0.08 11.05
CA THR A 159 -7.50 -0.38 12.45
C THR A 159 -6.52 -1.53 12.64
N LEU A 160 -6.54 -2.54 11.75
CA LEU A 160 -5.51 -3.58 11.72
C LEU A 160 -4.13 -2.95 11.57
N SER A 161 -3.99 -1.96 10.68
CA SER A 161 -2.71 -1.34 10.43
C SER A 161 -2.11 -0.70 11.69
N LEU A 162 -2.97 -0.02 12.45
CA LEU A 162 -2.64 0.61 13.71
C LEU A 162 -2.28 -0.40 14.81
N VAL A 163 -3.09 -1.44 15.00
CA VAL A 163 -2.87 -2.49 16.02
C VAL A 163 -1.48 -3.12 15.87
N PHE A 164 -1.14 -3.53 14.67
CA PHE A 164 0.19 -4.09 14.40
C PHE A 164 1.33 -3.07 14.56
N SER A 165 1.08 -1.80 14.23
CA SER A 165 2.08 -0.75 14.44
C SER A 165 2.34 -0.50 15.92
N LEU A 166 1.33 -0.69 16.78
CA LEU A 166 1.46 -0.62 18.25
C LEU A 166 2.15 -1.84 18.85
N ILE A 167 1.96 -3.04 18.29
CA ILE A 167 2.64 -4.26 18.73
C ILE A 167 4.15 -4.19 18.46
N SER A 168 4.55 -3.44 17.42
CA SER A 168 5.95 -3.41 16.98
C SER A 168 6.52 -1.99 16.77
N PRO A 169 6.54 -1.16 17.82
CA PRO A 169 6.87 0.27 17.70
C PRO A 169 8.34 0.53 17.38
N TYR A 170 9.25 -0.36 17.78
CA TYR A 170 10.71 -0.17 17.64
C TYR A 170 11.26 -0.57 16.26
N ARG A 171 10.45 -1.19 15.39
CA ARG A 171 10.92 -1.68 14.08
C ARG A 171 11.43 -0.59 13.14
N PRO A 172 10.81 0.61 13.02
CA PRO A 172 11.35 1.68 12.21
C PRO A 172 12.75 2.10 12.64
N ALA A 173 13.00 2.19 13.95
CA ALA A 173 14.31 2.53 14.50
C ALA A 173 15.35 1.44 14.22
N GLN A 174 14.97 0.16 14.37
CA GLN A 174 15.85 -0.97 14.03
C GLN A 174 16.25 -0.98 12.54
N ARG A 175 15.35 -0.56 11.65
CA ARG A 175 15.64 -0.48 10.21
C ARG A 175 16.66 0.59 9.87
N VAL A 176 16.46 1.80 10.40
CA VAL A 176 17.43 2.90 10.23
C VAL A 176 18.79 2.51 10.81
N LEU A 177 18.81 1.89 11.99
CA LEU A 177 20.06 1.42 12.59
C LEU A 177 20.76 0.35 11.74
N GLY A 178 20.00 -0.59 11.17
CA GLY A 178 20.51 -1.62 10.27
C GLY A 178 21.11 -1.03 8.99
N ASP A 179 20.47 -0.02 8.41
CA ASP A 179 20.98 0.71 7.25
C ASP A 179 22.25 1.49 7.60
N CYS A 180 22.28 2.16 8.75
CA CYS A 180 23.50 2.83 9.24
C CYS A 180 24.66 1.85 9.46
N LEU A 181 24.42 0.69 10.10
CA LEU A 181 25.43 -0.34 10.30
C LEU A 181 25.97 -0.89 8.98
N ARG A 182 25.09 -1.08 7.99
CA ARG A 182 25.47 -1.55 6.65
C ARG A 182 26.34 -0.52 5.92
N GLU A 183 25.99 0.76 5.99
CA GLU A 183 26.80 1.83 5.39
C GLU A 183 28.13 2.02 6.12
N MET A 184 28.16 1.89 7.45
CA MET A 184 29.42 1.88 8.20
C MET A 184 30.31 0.69 7.80
N ALA A 185 29.74 -0.50 7.62
CA ALA A 185 30.49 -1.66 7.16
C ALA A 185 31.06 -1.46 5.75
N ARG A 186 30.30 -0.84 4.83
CA ARG A 186 30.80 -0.46 3.50
C ARG A 186 31.93 0.55 3.60
N TYR A 187 31.76 1.61 4.38
CA TYR A 187 32.78 2.63 4.57
C TYR A 187 34.09 2.03 5.14
N LEU A 188 33.99 1.22 6.19
CA LEU A 188 35.16 0.54 6.77
C LEU A 188 35.80 -0.44 5.79
N GLY A 189 34.99 -1.18 5.01
CA GLY A 189 35.50 -2.08 3.97
C GLY A 189 36.25 -1.34 2.86
N THR A 190 35.75 -0.18 2.42
CA THR A 190 36.46 0.68 1.47
C THR A 190 37.75 1.24 2.07
N LYS A 191 37.69 1.73 3.32
CA LYS A 191 38.85 2.26 4.03
C LYS A 191 39.94 1.19 4.24
N ALA A 192 39.56 -0.05 4.54
CA ALA A 192 40.48 -1.16 4.69
C ALA A 192 41.27 -1.46 3.40
N ARG A 193 40.65 -1.31 2.22
CA ARG A 193 41.36 -1.48 0.94
C ARG A 193 42.48 -0.46 0.75
N PHE A 194 42.33 0.77 1.23
CA PHE A 194 43.41 1.78 1.18
C PHE A 194 44.63 1.43 2.06
N TYR A 195 44.51 0.47 2.99
CA TYR A 195 45.63 0.00 3.80
C TYR A 195 46.24 -1.30 3.29
N ASP A 196 45.68 -1.91 2.24
CA ASP A 196 46.24 -3.12 1.64
C ASP A 196 47.31 -2.73 0.61
N PRO A 197 48.61 -3.06 0.85
CA PRO A 197 49.72 -2.67 -0.01
C PRO A 197 49.69 -3.31 -1.40
N ALA A 198 48.80 -4.27 -1.65
CA ALA A 198 48.54 -4.83 -2.98
C ALA A 198 47.48 -4.05 -3.78
N THR A 199 46.90 -3.01 -3.20
CA THR A 199 45.88 -2.18 -3.87
C THR A 199 46.56 -1.11 -4.70
N ASP A 200 46.43 -1.22 -6.01
CA ASP A 200 46.95 -0.22 -6.96
C ASP A 200 46.25 1.13 -6.71
N LEU A 201 47.03 2.18 -6.49
CA LEU A 201 46.54 3.54 -6.19
C LEU A 201 46.54 4.46 -7.43
N ASP A 202 46.81 3.90 -8.62
CA ASP A 202 46.77 4.60 -9.91
C ASP A 202 45.36 4.61 -10.54
#